data_AF-A0A174RI25-F1
#
_entry.id   AF-A0A174RI25-F1
#
_cell.length_a   1.000
_cell.length_b   1.000
_cell.length_c   1.000
_cell.angle_alpha   90.00
_cell.angle_beta   90.00
_cell.angle_gamma   90.00
#
_symmetry.space_group_name_H-M   'P 1'
#
loop_
_entity.id
_entity.type
_entity.pdbx_description
1 polymer ?
#
loop_
_entity_poly.entity_id
_entity_poly.type
_entity_poly.pdbx_seq_one_letter_code
_entity_poly.pdbx_strand_id
1 'polypeptide(L)'
;MKKRVLTVCVALVLAVALGVLAYAADGNLYSVSVSGKNISFVSGGRVVGTYQASSTDLKLMTDGEGDLLVCFHATDGRYLGVTLGKQTSVTIQGVMSSLTVDSSLNKSVQVVVGSSGSAGIMYVYSPVSVVIQGNVGTLNVATSAQVTLSDGAYVTKANVDSSATLNIPSRSSVGNIDDVESGSSTSYSSSGKIKFRTRTIYADSGDRLRDLVGELEDNVTAYYNNRKISGDVEWVTSESTTVRNNRYYRFRFIPDSSKYDEATGTIRVRVDGDDNGDENVYLEIDEIYADRGDRLRDLRRDLRSNVTAYNDNDDEISGDFEWVESGSTRVEDGEEYKFRFIPDSSRYERVTDYITIYVD
;
A
#
# COMPACT_ATOMS: atom_id res chain seq x y z
N MET A 1 19.98 -45.10 18.77
CA MET A 1 19.95 -43.71 19.30
C MET A 1 20.42 -42.77 18.21
N LYS A 2 19.50 -42.04 17.56
CA LYS A 2 19.80 -41.11 16.45
C LYS A 2 20.24 -39.76 17.04
N LYS A 3 21.51 -39.40 16.91
CA LYS A 3 22.00 -38.05 17.21
C LYS A 3 21.58 -37.13 16.06
N ARG A 4 20.70 -36.17 16.33
CA ARG A 4 20.35 -35.10 15.41
C ARG A 4 21.54 -34.14 15.35
N VAL A 5 22.19 -34.05 14.19
CA VAL A 5 23.26 -33.09 13.94
C VAL A 5 22.60 -31.77 13.55
N LEU A 6 22.71 -30.78 14.43
CA LEU A 6 22.33 -29.40 14.16
C LEU A 6 23.52 -28.76 13.42
N THR A 7 23.42 -28.63 12.09
CA THR A 7 24.44 -27.96 11.29
C THR A 7 24.21 -26.46 11.35
N VAL A 8 24.99 -25.76 12.17
CA VAL A 8 25.08 -24.29 12.18
C VAL A 8 26.09 -23.89 11.11
N CYS A 9 25.61 -23.39 9.96
CA CYS A 9 26.48 -22.79 8.96
C CYS A 9 26.73 -21.32 9.32
N VAL A 10 27.97 -21.00 9.70
CA VAL A 10 28.46 -19.63 9.88
C VAL A 10 28.64 -19.00 8.49
N ALA A 11 27.78 -18.06 8.11
CA ALA A 11 27.96 -17.25 6.92
C ALA A 11 28.65 -15.93 7.31
N LEU A 12 29.71 -15.59 6.58
CA LEU A 12 30.54 -14.41 6.77
C LEU A 12 29.71 -13.12 6.65
N VAL A 13 29.79 -12.26 7.67
CA VAL A 13 29.04 -11.00 7.78
C VAL A 13 29.80 -9.89 7.03
N LEU A 14 29.23 -9.39 5.93
CA LEU A 14 29.57 -8.07 5.41
C LEU A 14 28.64 -7.05 6.09
N ALA A 15 29.17 -6.32 7.06
CA ALA A 15 28.42 -5.31 7.79
C ALA A 15 28.20 -4.07 6.89
N VAL A 16 27.00 -3.94 6.33
CA VAL A 16 26.53 -2.66 5.77
C VAL A 16 25.94 -1.86 6.93
N ALA A 17 26.53 -0.70 7.22
CA ALA A 17 26.07 0.20 8.26
C ALA A 17 24.69 0.78 7.88
N LEU A 18 23.62 0.20 8.40
CA LEU A 18 22.29 0.81 8.40
C LEU A 18 22.24 1.83 9.52
N GLY A 19 21.93 3.09 9.20
CA GLY A 19 21.66 4.13 10.19
C GLY A 19 20.46 3.74 11.04
N VAL A 20 20.70 3.33 12.28
CA VAL A 20 19.65 2.95 13.23
C VAL A 20 19.08 4.22 13.87
N LEU A 21 17.85 4.59 13.52
CA LEU A 21 17.03 5.40 14.42
C LEU A 21 16.55 4.48 15.54
N ALA A 22 17.22 4.58 16.70
CA ALA A 22 16.86 3.86 17.90
C ALA A 22 15.51 4.40 18.42
N TYR A 23 14.44 3.64 18.19
CA TYR A 23 13.25 3.76 19.03
C TYR A 23 13.44 2.83 20.22
N ALA A 24 13.36 3.38 21.43
CA ALA A 24 13.26 2.59 22.65
C ALA A 24 11.89 1.91 22.67
N ALA A 25 11.82 0.70 22.13
CA ALA A 25 10.73 -0.24 22.31
C ALA A 25 11.27 -1.43 23.12
N ASP A 26 10.44 -2.01 24.00
CA ASP A 26 10.74 -3.16 24.86
C ASP A 26 11.79 -4.09 24.24
N GLY A 27 12.92 -4.29 24.93
CA GLY A 27 14.15 -4.87 24.39
C GLY A 27 14.08 -6.31 23.86
N ASN A 28 12.89 -6.91 23.77
CA ASN A 28 12.63 -8.27 23.29
C ASN A 28 11.84 -8.34 21.98
N LEU A 29 11.41 -7.20 21.41
CA LEU A 29 10.69 -7.20 20.12
C LEU A 29 11.67 -7.34 18.94
N TYR A 30 11.30 -8.20 18.01
CA TYR A 30 12.03 -8.37 16.76
C TYR A 30 11.53 -7.43 15.67
N SER A 31 12.46 -7.00 14.83
CA SER A 31 12.17 -6.44 13.50
C SER A 31 12.93 -7.21 12.44
N VAL A 32 12.45 -7.11 11.20
CA VAL A 32 13.05 -7.73 10.02
C VAL A 32 13.40 -6.63 9.05
N SER A 33 14.62 -6.64 8.53
CA SER A 33 15.09 -5.71 7.50
C SER A 33 15.42 -6.48 6.23
N VAL A 34 14.82 -6.06 5.12
CA VAL A 34 15.04 -6.62 3.80
C VAL A 34 15.86 -5.65 2.95
N SER A 35 17.03 -6.08 2.49
CA SER A 35 17.89 -5.28 1.63
C SER A 35 18.44 -6.14 0.50
N GLY A 36 17.98 -5.88 -0.73
CA GLY A 36 18.19 -6.80 -1.84
C GLY A 36 17.63 -8.17 -1.48
N LYS A 37 18.46 -9.22 -1.58
CA LYS A 37 18.10 -10.59 -1.20
C LYS A 37 18.49 -10.97 0.24
N ASN A 38 18.91 -9.99 1.04
CA ASN A 38 19.30 -10.22 2.43
C ASN A 38 18.10 -9.97 3.34
N ILE A 39 17.73 -10.98 4.14
CA ILE A 39 16.73 -10.87 5.21
C ILE A 39 17.49 -10.88 6.53
N SER A 40 17.53 -9.74 7.21
CA SER A 40 18.21 -9.56 8.48
C SER A 40 17.22 -9.45 9.62
N PHE A 41 17.44 -10.22 10.67
CA PHE A 41 16.66 -10.23 11.89
C PHE A 41 17.33 -9.33 12.91
N VAL A 42 16.58 -8.39 13.47
CA VAL A 42 17.07 -7.35 14.35
C VAL A 42 16.35 -7.43 15.68
N SER A 43 17.11 -7.50 16.77
CA SER A 43 16.60 -7.48 18.15
C SER A 43 17.42 -6.50 18.97
N GLY A 44 16.76 -5.65 19.77
CA GLY A 44 17.44 -4.61 20.54
C GLY A 44 18.30 -3.65 19.70
N GLY A 45 17.88 -3.39 18.45
CA GLY A 45 18.62 -2.55 17.49
C GLY A 45 19.87 -3.20 16.88
N ARG A 46 20.12 -4.50 17.13
CA ARG A 46 21.27 -5.24 16.59
C ARG A 46 20.81 -6.35 15.66
N VAL A 47 21.51 -6.51 14.54
CA VAL A 47 21.33 -7.67 13.67
C VAL A 47 21.81 -8.92 14.42
N VAL A 48 20.90 -9.87 14.64
CA VAL A 48 21.17 -11.15 15.32
C VAL A 48 21.26 -12.33 14.35
N GLY A 49 20.86 -12.13 13.10
CA GLY A 49 21.03 -13.12 12.03
C GLY A 49 20.67 -12.54 10.67
N THR A 50 21.32 -13.03 9.61
CA THR A 50 21.03 -12.64 8.23
C THR A 50 21.01 -13.87 7.35
N TYR A 51 20.03 -13.94 6.45
CA TYR A 51 19.82 -15.04 5.53
C TYR A 51 19.74 -14.52 4.09
N GLN A 52 20.32 -15.29 3.17
CA GLN A 52 20.22 -15.05 1.73
C GLN A 52 18.98 -15.74 1.18
N ALA A 53 18.08 -14.97 0.60
CA ALA A 53 16.84 -15.47 0.02
C ALA A 53 16.92 -15.57 -1.51
N SER A 54 16.14 -16.46 -2.13
CA SER A 54 15.99 -16.50 -3.58
C SER A 54 15.10 -15.36 -4.08
N SER A 55 14.07 -15.02 -3.30
CA SER A 55 13.14 -13.90 -3.48
C SER A 55 12.84 -13.23 -2.13
N THR A 56 12.25 -12.04 -2.17
CA THR A 56 11.83 -11.30 -0.96
C THR A 56 10.34 -11.48 -0.68
N ASP A 57 9.80 -12.66 -1.01
CA ASP A 57 8.44 -13.07 -0.64
C ASP A 57 8.46 -13.59 0.79
N LEU A 58 7.90 -12.80 1.70
CA LEU A 58 7.86 -13.12 3.11
C LEU A 58 6.47 -13.62 3.50
N LYS A 59 6.42 -14.66 4.34
CA LYS A 59 5.20 -15.11 5.01
C LYS A 59 5.38 -15.03 6.52
N LEU A 60 4.43 -14.41 7.20
CA LEU A 60 4.33 -14.37 8.65
C LEU A 60 3.28 -15.38 9.10
N MET A 61 3.66 -16.27 10.01
CA MET A 61 2.76 -17.29 10.56
C MET A 61 3.13 -17.63 12.00
N THR A 62 2.28 -18.39 12.68
CA THR A 62 2.57 -18.92 14.02
C THR A 62 2.63 -20.43 13.96
N ASP A 63 3.59 -21.05 14.64
CA ASP A 63 3.66 -22.52 14.75
C ASP A 63 2.73 -23.08 15.84
N GLY A 64 2.77 -24.40 16.02
CA GLY A 64 1.97 -25.08 17.03
C GLY A 64 2.34 -24.73 18.48
N GLU A 65 3.50 -24.11 18.73
CA GLU A 65 3.95 -23.69 20.07
C GLU A 65 3.59 -22.23 20.37
N GLY A 66 3.06 -21.51 19.37
CA GLY A 66 2.66 -20.11 19.49
C GLY A 66 3.79 -19.14 19.15
N ASP A 67 4.89 -19.62 18.57
CA ASP A 67 6.01 -18.77 18.17
C ASP A 67 5.76 -18.14 16.80
N LEU A 68 6.15 -16.87 16.66
CA LEU A 68 6.10 -16.14 15.39
C LEU A 68 7.22 -16.64 14.47
N LEU A 69 6.89 -16.98 13.23
CA LEU A 69 7.86 -17.30 12.19
C LEU A 69 7.81 -16.29 11.05
N VAL A 70 9.00 -16.04 10.51
CA VAL A 70 9.18 -15.35 9.24
C VAL A 70 9.70 -16.38 8.25
N CYS A 71 8.88 -16.68 7.26
CA CYS A 71 9.13 -17.73 6.29
C CYS A 71 9.44 -17.16 4.90
N PHE A 72 10.39 -17.77 4.20
CA PHE A 72 10.86 -17.36 2.87
C PHE A 72 11.62 -18.50 2.19
N HIS A 73 11.89 -18.36 0.89
CA HIS A 73 12.75 -19.30 0.18
C HIS A 73 14.21 -18.85 0.23
N ALA A 74 15.11 -19.73 0.68
CA ALA A 74 16.55 -19.51 0.65
C ALA A 74 17.10 -19.61 -0.79
N THR A 75 18.32 -19.12 -1.00
CA THR A 75 19.01 -19.20 -2.30
C THR A 75 19.16 -20.62 -2.86
N ASP A 76 19.17 -21.63 -2.00
CA ASP A 76 19.20 -23.05 -2.39
C ASP A 76 17.81 -23.65 -2.65
N GLY A 77 16.76 -22.81 -2.69
CA GLY A 77 15.37 -23.18 -2.95
C GLY A 77 14.62 -23.72 -1.73
N ARG A 78 15.30 -23.99 -0.61
CA ARG A 78 14.63 -24.51 0.60
C ARG A 78 13.69 -23.46 1.18
N TYR A 79 12.51 -23.90 1.58
CA TYR A 79 11.60 -23.09 2.39
C TYR A 79 12.07 -23.07 3.84
N LEU A 80 12.41 -21.90 4.35
CA LEU A 80 12.87 -21.69 5.72
C LEU A 80 11.81 -20.93 6.51
N GLY A 81 11.66 -21.28 7.79
CA GLY A 81 10.93 -20.49 8.77
C GLY A 81 11.86 -20.15 9.93
N VAL A 82 12.17 -18.86 10.12
CA VAL A 82 12.98 -18.39 11.24
C VAL A 82 12.04 -18.01 12.38
N THR A 83 12.16 -18.71 13.51
CA THR A 83 11.38 -18.39 14.71
C THR A 83 11.92 -17.15 15.41
N LEU A 84 11.00 -16.26 15.78
CA LEU A 84 11.24 -15.07 16.59
C LEU A 84 10.74 -15.29 18.03
N GLY A 85 10.33 -16.51 18.36
CA GLY A 85 9.67 -16.85 19.62
C GLY A 85 8.31 -16.15 19.76
N LYS A 86 7.86 -16.01 21.00
CA LYS A 86 6.61 -15.32 21.33
C LYS A 86 6.77 -13.82 21.18
N GLN A 87 6.10 -13.26 20.18
CA GLN A 87 6.09 -11.84 19.88
C GLN A 87 4.68 -11.27 20.04
N THR A 88 4.57 -10.02 20.43
CA THR A 88 3.30 -9.26 20.41
C THR A 88 3.23 -8.30 19.22
N SER A 89 4.37 -8.03 18.59
CA SER A 89 4.47 -7.22 17.39
C SER A 89 5.69 -7.62 16.58
N VAL A 90 5.66 -7.38 15.26
CA VAL A 90 6.82 -7.48 14.39
C VAL A 90 6.80 -6.35 13.37
N THR A 91 7.94 -5.68 13.23
CA THR A 91 8.12 -4.62 12.22
C THR A 91 8.96 -5.15 11.06
N ILE A 92 8.43 -5.05 9.84
CA ILE A 92 9.12 -5.39 8.61
C ILE A 92 9.53 -4.10 7.91
N GLN A 93 10.81 -3.99 7.54
CA GLN A 93 11.41 -2.83 6.89
C GLN A 93 12.13 -3.24 5.60
N GLY A 94 12.37 -2.26 4.73
CA GLY A 94 13.01 -2.47 3.45
C GLY A 94 12.06 -2.97 2.36
N VAL A 95 12.61 -3.32 1.20
CA VAL A 95 11.83 -3.61 -0.01
C VAL A 95 11.58 -5.10 -0.15
N MET A 96 10.32 -5.50 -0.22
CA MET A 96 9.85 -6.88 -0.39
C MET A 96 8.93 -7.00 -1.60
N SER A 97 9.08 -8.07 -2.37
CA SER A 97 8.19 -8.41 -3.48
C SER A 97 6.77 -8.65 -2.97
N SER A 98 6.65 -9.47 -1.92
CA SER A 98 5.37 -9.70 -1.26
C SER A 98 5.50 -9.94 0.24
N LEU A 99 4.44 -9.56 0.97
CA LEU A 99 4.26 -9.86 2.40
C LEU A 99 2.92 -10.56 2.62
N THR A 100 2.97 -11.81 3.06
CA THR A 100 1.78 -12.59 3.40
C THR A 100 1.63 -12.70 4.91
N VAL A 101 0.54 -12.19 5.44
CA VAL A 101 0.07 -12.43 6.81
C VAL A 101 -0.85 -13.65 6.75
N ASP A 102 -0.29 -14.83 7.02
CA ASP A 102 -0.96 -16.12 6.90
C ASP A 102 -2.11 -16.25 7.92
N SER A 103 -3.17 -17.00 7.58
CA SER A 103 -4.35 -17.18 8.43
C SER A 103 -4.04 -17.85 9.78
N SER A 104 -2.92 -18.55 9.87
CA SER A 104 -2.42 -19.16 11.10
C SER A 104 -1.73 -18.18 12.06
N LEU A 105 -1.44 -16.95 11.64
CA LEU A 105 -0.79 -15.96 12.51
C LEU A 105 -1.66 -15.65 13.73
N ASN A 106 -1.07 -15.74 14.92
CA ASN A 106 -1.76 -15.44 16.18
C ASN A 106 -2.31 -14.00 16.18
N LYS A 107 -3.61 -13.88 16.50
CA LYS A 107 -4.38 -12.63 16.49
C LYS A 107 -3.85 -11.55 17.42
N SER A 108 -3.07 -11.92 18.44
CA SER A 108 -2.42 -10.96 19.35
C SER A 108 -1.16 -10.32 18.78
N VAL A 109 -0.66 -10.78 17.62
CA VAL A 109 0.54 -10.23 16.98
C VAL A 109 0.12 -9.06 16.09
N GLN A 110 0.66 -7.87 16.36
CA GLN A 110 0.57 -6.75 15.43
C GLN A 110 1.64 -6.88 14.34
N VAL A 111 1.25 -6.69 13.08
CA VAL A 111 2.19 -6.62 11.94
C VAL A 111 2.38 -5.17 11.54
N VAL A 112 3.63 -4.72 11.44
CA VAL A 112 3.95 -3.36 11.03
C VAL A 112 4.80 -3.36 9.77
N VAL A 113 4.32 -2.73 8.69
CA VAL A 113 5.19 -2.32 7.58
C VAL A 113 5.80 -0.99 7.99
N GLY A 114 7.07 -1.00 8.41
CA GLY A 114 7.74 0.20 8.94
C GLY A 114 7.85 1.33 7.92
N SER A 115 8.24 2.53 8.36
CA SER A 115 8.31 3.73 7.50
C SER A 115 9.27 3.60 6.31
N SER A 116 10.32 2.79 6.44
CA SER A 116 11.24 2.41 5.36
C SER A 116 10.83 1.12 4.63
N GLY A 117 9.69 0.54 5.00
CA GLY A 117 9.14 -0.68 4.42
C GLY A 117 8.40 -0.41 3.12
N SER A 118 8.59 -1.28 2.14
CA SER A 118 7.83 -1.28 0.90
C SER A 118 7.48 -2.70 0.48
N ALA A 119 6.19 -3.03 0.38
CA ALA A 119 5.73 -4.30 -0.18
C ALA A 119 5.12 -4.08 -1.57
N GLY A 120 5.54 -4.85 -2.57
CA GLY A 120 4.86 -4.88 -3.88
C GLY A 120 3.40 -5.32 -3.72
N ILE A 121 3.19 -6.48 -3.10
CA ILE A 121 1.86 -6.99 -2.75
C ILE A 121 1.83 -7.40 -1.28
N MET A 122 0.80 -7.01 -0.55
CA MET A 122 0.53 -7.46 0.81
C MET A 122 -0.76 -8.25 0.86
N TYR A 123 -0.71 -9.47 1.39
CA TYR A 123 -1.88 -10.32 1.62
C TYR A 123 -2.15 -10.43 3.11
N VAL A 124 -3.40 -10.23 3.52
CA VAL A 124 -3.82 -10.31 4.93
C VAL A 124 -4.95 -11.31 5.06
N TYR A 125 -4.60 -12.50 5.57
CA TYR A 125 -5.50 -13.64 5.74
C TYR A 125 -5.79 -13.99 7.21
N SER A 126 -5.10 -13.37 8.17
CA SER A 126 -5.43 -13.48 9.60
C SER A 126 -6.08 -12.22 10.14
N PRO A 127 -7.09 -12.33 11.03
CA PRO A 127 -7.78 -11.19 11.64
C PRO A 127 -6.90 -10.56 12.74
N VAL A 128 -5.78 -9.97 12.33
CA VAL A 128 -4.79 -9.31 13.18
C VAL A 128 -4.85 -7.79 13.01
N SER A 129 -4.13 -7.07 13.87
CA SER A 129 -3.83 -5.65 13.64
C SER A 129 -2.65 -5.51 12.68
N VAL A 130 -2.83 -4.70 11.63
CA VAL A 130 -1.79 -4.32 10.68
C VAL A 130 -1.61 -2.82 10.70
N VAL A 131 -0.36 -2.36 10.79
CA VAL A 131 -0.02 -0.94 10.68
C VAL A 131 0.92 -0.73 9.48
N ILE A 132 0.55 0.16 8.57
CA ILE A 132 1.35 0.50 7.39
C ILE A 132 1.90 1.91 7.59
N GLN A 133 3.20 2.03 7.81
CA GLN A 133 3.92 3.30 7.92
C GLN A 133 4.66 3.66 6.63
N GLY A 134 5.00 2.66 5.82
CA GLY A 134 5.68 2.82 4.54
C GLY A 134 4.73 2.69 3.34
N ASN A 135 5.18 1.99 2.31
CA ASN A 135 4.46 1.88 1.04
C ASN A 135 3.97 0.44 0.77
N VAL A 136 2.77 0.30 0.22
CA VAL A 136 2.27 -0.98 -0.31
C VAL A 136 1.77 -0.75 -1.74
N GLY A 137 2.12 -1.61 -2.68
CA GLY A 137 1.53 -1.61 -4.02
C GLY A 137 0.08 -2.04 -3.92
N THR A 138 -0.16 -3.35 -3.89
CA THR A 138 -1.52 -3.91 -3.72
C THR A 138 -1.72 -4.49 -2.33
N LEU A 139 -2.71 -4.02 -1.59
CA LEU A 139 -3.13 -4.55 -0.29
C LEU A 139 -4.38 -5.42 -0.48
N ASN A 140 -4.29 -6.72 -0.24
CA ASN A 140 -5.41 -7.65 -0.27
C ASN A 140 -5.76 -8.09 1.15
N VAL A 141 -6.92 -7.70 1.66
CA VAL A 141 -7.41 -8.07 2.99
C VAL A 141 -8.63 -8.96 2.82
N ALA A 142 -8.51 -10.25 3.12
CA ALA A 142 -9.57 -11.24 2.87
C ALA A 142 -10.14 -11.84 4.17
N THR A 143 -10.13 -11.05 5.25
CA THR A 143 -10.53 -11.46 6.59
C THR A 143 -10.83 -10.23 7.43
N SER A 144 -11.32 -10.40 8.66
CA SER A 144 -11.68 -9.31 9.58
C SER A 144 -10.49 -8.59 10.23
N ALA A 145 -9.40 -8.39 9.49
CA ALA A 145 -8.21 -7.70 9.94
C ALA A 145 -8.46 -6.20 10.15
N GLN A 146 -7.66 -5.60 11.03
CA GLN A 146 -7.70 -4.18 11.35
C GLN A 146 -6.45 -3.51 10.79
N VAL A 147 -6.55 -2.90 9.60
CA VAL A 147 -5.44 -2.23 8.92
C VAL A 147 -5.48 -0.74 9.18
N THR A 148 -4.35 -0.15 9.58
CA THR A 148 -4.20 1.30 9.81
C THR A 148 -2.99 1.82 9.06
N LEU A 149 -3.18 2.82 8.21
CA LEU A 149 -2.07 3.58 7.64
C LEU A 149 -1.58 4.60 8.68
N SER A 150 -0.30 4.94 8.65
CA SER A 150 0.27 6.06 9.41
C SER A 150 0.48 7.26 8.50
N ASP A 151 0.70 8.44 9.07
CA ASP A 151 0.99 9.64 8.30
C ASP A 151 2.17 9.43 7.34
N GLY A 152 1.98 9.77 6.06
CA GLY A 152 2.96 9.58 4.99
C GLY A 152 2.94 8.21 4.33
N ALA A 153 2.18 7.24 4.87
CA ALA A 153 2.04 5.93 4.26
C ALA A 153 1.18 5.97 2.99
N TYR A 154 1.51 5.10 2.04
CA TYR A 154 0.81 5.03 0.75
C TYR A 154 0.47 3.59 0.38
N VAL A 155 -0.77 3.35 -0.06
CA VAL A 155 -1.18 2.10 -0.69
C VAL A 155 -1.62 2.41 -2.13
N THR A 156 -1.08 1.72 -3.13
CA THR A 156 -1.46 2.01 -4.53
C THR A 156 -2.87 1.51 -4.82
N LYS A 157 -3.15 0.26 -4.44
CA LYS A 157 -4.44 -0.41 -4.60
C LYS A 157 -4.80 -1.18 -3.34
N ALA A 158 -6.03 -1.12 -2.86
CA ALA A 158 -6.51 -1.95 -1.77
C ALA A 158 -7.78 -2.72 -2.15
N ASN A 159 -7.77 -4.03 -1.93
CA ASN A 159 -8.92 -4.90 -2.08
C ASN A 159 -9.26 -5.38 -0.66
N VAL A 160 -10.33 -4.85 -0.09
CA VAL A 160 -10.63 -5.00 1.33
C VAL A 160 -11.96 -5.71 1.50
N ASP A 161 -11.94 -6.89 2.10
CA ASP A 161 -13.15 -7.63 2.43
C ASP A 161 -14.04 -6.82 3.37
N SER A 162 -15.37 -6.92 3.19
CA SER A 162 -16.36 -6.18 3.97
C SER A 162 -16.27 -6.41 5.50
N SER A 163 -15.70 -7.53 5.94
CA SER A 163 -15.48 -7.83 7.36
C SER A 163 -14.24 -7.16 7.95
N ALA A 164 -13.35 -6.64 7.11
CA ALA A 164 -12.12 -5.97 7.50
C ALA A 164 -12.35 -4.49 7.85
N THR A 165 -11.29 -3.85 8.35
CA THR A 165 -11.27 -2.42 8.58
C THR A 165 -10.00 -1.83 7.99
N LEU A 166 -10.14 -0.72 7.27
CA LEU A 166 -9.02 0.07 6.75
C LEU A 166 -9.13 1.51 7.24
N ASN A 167 -8.21 1.92 8.12
CA ASN A 167 -8.12 3.27 8.67
C ASN A 167 -7.03 4.08 7.95
N ILE A 168 -7.40 5.24 7.41
CA ILE A 168 -6.54 6.09 6.56
C ILE A 168 -6.45 7.51 7.18
N PRO A 169 -5.42 7.82 7.99
CA PRO A 169 -5.20 9.15 8.56
C PRO A 169 -5.00 10.25 7.51
N SER A 170 -5.13 11.50 7.94
CA SER A 170 -5.17 12.72 7.10
C SER A 170 -3.99 12.91 6.16
N ARG A 171 -2.81 12.35 6.47
CA ARG A 171 -1.60 12.49 5.66
C ARG A 171 -1.17 11.19 4.98
N SER A 172 -2.07 10.22 4.91
CA SER A 172 -1.87 8.94 4.21
C SER A 172 -2.86 8.83 3.06
N SER A 173 -2.57 7.99 2.06
CA SER A 173 -3.48 7.84 0.93
C SER A 173 -3.51 6.42 0.37
N VAL A 174 -4.66 6.10 -0.22
CA VAL A 174 -4.86 4.90 -1.01
C VAL A 174 -5.27 5.34 -2.42
N GLY A 175 -4.64 4.78 -3.45
CA GLY A 175 -4.90 5.14 -4.85
C GLY A 175 -6.28 4.68 -5.32
N ASN A 176 -6.46 3.37 -5.47
CA ASN A 176 -7.73 2.70 -5.81
C ASN A 176 -8.15 1.73 -4.71
N ILE A 177 -9.45 1.63 -4.41
CA ILE A 177 -10.00 0.60 -3.52
C ILE A 177 -11.07 -0.18 -4.30
N ASP A 178 -10.80 -1.44 -4.64
CA ASP A 178 -11.83 -2.31 -5.22
C ASP A 178 -12.59 -2.99 -4.09
N ASP A 179 -13.90 -2.73 -4.04
CA ASP A 179 -14.82 -3.41 -3.15
C ASP A 179 -15.59 -4.47 -3.95
N VAL A 180 -15.55 -5.71 -3.50
CA VAL A 180 -16.50 -6.74 -3.93
C VAL A 180 -17.81 -6.54 -3.17
N GLU A 181 -18.84 -6.19 -3.93
CA GLU A 181 -20.30 -6.24 -3.70
C GLU A 181 -20.93 -5.97 -2.32
N SER A 182 -21.87 -5.01 -2.36
CA SER A 182 -23.05 -4.81 -1.50
C SER A 182 -22.85 -4.27 -0.07
N GLY A 183 -22.68 -2.94 -0.01
CA GLY A 183 -23.68 -2.12 0.67
C GLY A 183 -23.54 -1.91 2.18
N SER A 184 -22.34 -1.68 2.72
CA SER A 184 -22.06 -0.75 3.84
C SER A 184 -20.57 -0.84 4.20
N SER A 185 -19.85 0.28 4.23
CA SER A 185 -18.50 0.34 4.78
C SER A 185 -18.57 0.79 6.26
N THR A 186 -17.77 0.19 7.14
CA THR A 186 -17.62 0.68 8.53
C THR A 186 -16.33 1.49 8.62
N SER A 187 -16.46 2.81 8.75
CA SER A 187 -15.32 3.73 8.90
C SER A 187 -15.17 4.11 10.38
N TYR A 188 -13.96 4.22 10.92
CA TYR A 188 -13.72 4.56 12.33
C TYR A 188 -13.19 5.98 12.47
N SER A 189 -13.60 6.69 13.53
CA SER A 189 -13.06 8.01 13.81
C SER A 189 -11.58 7.96 14.17
N SER A 190 -10.87 9.07 13.89
CA SER A 190 -9.48 9.31 14.32
C SER A 190 -9.26 9.19 15.84
N SER A 191 -10.33 9.25 16.64
CA SER A 191 -10.31 9.13 18.11
C SER A 191 -10.69 7.73 18.64
N GLY A 192 -11.11 6.80 17.78
CA GLY A 192 -11.46 5.41 18.13
C GLY A 192 -12.74 5.21 18.97
N LYS A 193 -13.38 6.29 19.44
CA LYS A 193 -14.59 6.24 20.29
C LYS A 193 -15.91 6.36 19.51
N ILE A 194 -15.88 7.04 18.37
CA ILE A 194 -17.03 7.17 17.46
C ILE A 194 -16.80 6.26 16.26
N LYS A 195 -17.79 5.42 15.96
CA LYS A 195 -17.80 4.51 14.81
C LYS A 195 -18.80 5.02 13.78
N PHE A 196 -18.44 4.98 12.52
CA PHE A 196 -19.33 5.32 11.41
C PHE A 196 -19.75 4.07 10.67
N ARG A 197 -21.04 3.97 10.43
CA ARG A 197 -21.57 3.12 9.36
C ARG A 197 -21.85 4.03 8.18
N THR A 198 -21.17 3.78 7.07
CA THR A 198 -21.36 4.52 5.84
C THR A 198 -21.97 3.63 4.76
N ARG A 199 -22.73 4.25 3.86
CA ARG A 199 -23.21 3.64 2.61
C ARG A 199 -22.57 4.38 1.45
N THR A 200 -22.44 3.71 0.32
CA THR A 200 -21.94 4.34 -0.91
C THR A 200 -22.91 5.44 -1.34
N ILE A 201 -22.39 6.64 -1.58
CA ILE A 201 -23.10 7.71 -2.28
C ILE A 201 -23.02 7.43 -3.77
N TYR A 202 -24.14 7.60 -4.47
CA TYR A 202 -24.19 7.57 -5.92
C TYR A 202 -24.32 9.02 -6.41
N ALA A 203 -23.47 9.41 -7.35
CA ALA A 203 -23.32 10.75 -7.86
C ALA A 203 -23.41 10.75 -9.39
N ASP A 204 -23.64 11.90 -10.01
CA ASP A 204 -23.61 12.06 -11.46
C ASP A 204 -22.23 12.51 -11.95
N SER A 205 -21.95 12.24 -13.23
CA SER A 205 -20.67 12.64 -13.84
C SER A 205 -20.50 14.16 -13.82
N GLY A 206 -19.37 14.62 -13.28
CA GLY A 206 -19.07 16.05 -13.11
C GLY A 206 -19.51 16.64 -11.78
N ASP A 207 -20.23 15.90 -10.94
CA ASP A 207 -20.61 16.33 -9.60
C ASP A 207 -19.39 16.74 -8.79
N ARG A 208 -19.59 17.70 -7.89
CA ARG A 208 -18.59 18.08 -6.90
C ARG A 208 -19.09 17.69 -5.52
N LEU A 209 -18.18 17.60 -4.55
CA LEU A 209 -18.57 17.26 -3.19
C LEU A 209 -19.62 18.23 -2.60
N ARG A 210 -19.61 19.51 -2.98
CA ARG A 210 -20.66 20.45 -2.59
C ARG A 210 -22.08 20.00 -3.00
N ASP A 211 -22.18 19.25 -4.09
CA ASP A 211 -23.45 18.82 -4.66
C ASP A 211 -23.96 17.57 -3.92
N LEU A 212 -23.06 16.85 -3.20
CA LEU A 212 -23.33 15.60 -2.50
C LEU A 212 -23.49 15.74 -0.97
N VAL A 213 -23.76 16.94 -0.47
CA VAL A 213 -23.86 17.18 0.99
C VAL A 213 -25.08 16.46 1.58
N GLY A 214 -26.23 16.47 0.90
CA GLY A 214 -27.42 15.76 1.37
C GLY A 214 -27.21 14.24 1.38
N GLU A 215 -26.58 13.72 0.33
CA GLU A 215 -26.23 12.31 0.21
C GLU A 215 -25.22 11.90 1.28
N LEU A 216 -24.29 12.78 1.64
CA LEU A 216 -23.39 12.55 2.77
C LEU A 216 -24.16 12.42 4.09
N GLU A 217 -25.11 13.30 4.36
CA GLU A 217 -25.96 13.25 5.55
C GLU A 217 -26.79 11.96 5.62
N ASP A 218 -27.39 11.55 4.50
CA ASP A 218 -28.23 10.36 4.41
C ASP A 218 -27.44 9.05 4.55
N ASN A 219 -26.18 9.06 4.14
CA ASN A 219 -25.35 7.85 4.04
C ASN A 219 -24.33 7.70 5.17
N VAL A 220 -24.25 8.65 6.12
CA VAL A 220 -23.41 8.53 7.31
C VAL A 220 -24.26 8.29 8.57
N THR A 221 -23.92 7.28 9.36
CA THR A 221 -24.50 7.08 10.70
C THR A 221 -23.41 6.88 11.74
N ALA A 222 -23.40 7.73 12.77
CA ALA A 222 -22.43 7.68 13.86
C ALA A 222 -22.93 6.90 15.08
N TYR A 223 -22.01 6.21 15.76
CA TYR A 223 -22.26 5.42 16.96
C TYR A 223 -21.20 5.66 18.02
N TYR A 224 -21.63 5.76 19.28
CA TYR A 224 -20.76 5.75 20.46
C TYR A 224 -21.23 4.65 21.41
N ASN A 225 -20.34 3.73 21.82
CA ASN A 225 -20.69 2.54 22.61
C ASN A 225 -21.93 1.78 22.08
N ASN A 226 -21.95 1.55 20.76
CA ASN A 226 -23.05 0.86 20.03
C ASN A 226 -24.42 1.57 20.09
N ARG A 227 -24.48 2.83 20.55
CA ARG A 227 -25.67 3.66 20.50
C ARG A 227 -25.51 4.70 19.40
N LYS A 228 -26.53 4.83 18.55
CA LYS A 228 -26.57 5.87 17.52
C LYS A 228 -26.49 7.23 18.22
N ILE A 229 -25.64 8.11 17.71
CA ILE A 229 -25.52 9.50 18.15
C ILE A 229 -25.89 10.41 16.99
N SER A 230 -26.53 11.54 17.31
CA SER A 230 -26.92 12.56 16.33
C SER A 230 -25.84 13.63 16.22
N GLY A 231 -25.78 14.26 15.05
CA GLY A 231 -24.80 15.26 14.69
C GLY A 231 -24.84 15.54 13.20
N ASP A 232 -24.22 16.64 12.81
CA ASP A 232 -24.08 17.07 11.42
C ASP A 232 -22.86 16.42 10.77
N VAL A 233 -22.86 16.37 9.44
CA VAL A 233 -21.70 15.95 8.65
C VAL A 233 -21.35 16.99 7.60
N GLU A 234 -20.06 17.16 7.36
CA GLU A 234 -19.55 18.07 6.35
C GLU A 234 -18.30 17.49 5.67
N TRP A 235 -18.01 17.91 4.44
CA TRP A 235 -16.82 17.46 3.75
C TRP A 235 -15.55 18.07 4.34
N VAL A 236 -14.58 17.23 4.67
CA VAL A 236 -13.20 17.65 4.96
C VAL A 236 -12.42 17.83 3.68
N THR A 237 -12.66 16.95 2.70
CA THR A 237 -12.16 17.15 1.35
C THR A 237 -12.81 18.39 0.76
N SER A 238 -12.04 19.24 0.06
CA SER A 238 -12.54 20.50 -0.47
C SER A 238 -13.83 20.30 -1.28
N GLU A 239 -14.86 21.07 -0.98
CA GLU A 239 -16.17 20.99 -1.64
C GLU A 239 -16.15 21.35 -3.14
N SER A 240 -15.07 21.96 -3.64
CA SER A 240 -14.85 22.17 -5.08
C SER A 240 -14.30 20.94 -5.80
N THR A 241 -13.98 19.87 -5.08
CA THR A 241 -13.43 18.64 -5.65
C THR A 241 -14.51 17.95 -6.48
N THR A 242 -14.26 17.78 -7.77
CA THR A 242 -15.06 16.90 -8.63
C THR A 242 -14.94 15.47 -8.13
N VAL A 243 -16.09 14.82 -7.94
CA VAL A 243 -16.13 13.44 -7.51
C VAL A 243 -15.66 12.53 -8.64
N ARG A 244 -15.04 11.43 -8.26
CA ARG A 244 -14.47 10.44 -9.17
C ARG A 244 -15.11 9.12 -8.84
N ASN A 245 -15.32 8.32 -9.89
CA ASN A 245 -15.89 7.01 -9.73
C ASN A 245 -15.08 6.17 -8.74
N ASN A 246 -15.81 5.41 -7.93
CA ASN A 246 -15.28 4.47 -6.98
C ASN A 246 -14.25 5.04 -5.96
N ARG A 247 -14.35 6.33 -5.61
CA ARG A 247 -13.38 7.01 -4.74
C ARG A 247 -13.92 7.28 -3.34
N TYR A 248 -13.03 7.27 -2.35
CA TYR A 248 -13.36 7.63 -0.98
C TYR A 248 -13.08 9.11 -0.70
N TYR A 249 -14.03 9.76 -0.05
CA TYR A 249 -13.99 11.15 0.35
C TYR A 249 -14.14 11.28 1.86
N ARG A 250 -13.51 12.31 2.42
CA ARG A 250 -13.45 12.50 3.87
C ARG A 250 -14.54 13.44 4.33
N PHE A 251 -15.21 13.06 5.41
CA PHE A 251 -16.16 13.93 6.10
C PHE A 251 -15.76 14.12 7.56
N ARG A 252 -16.28 15.18 8.17
CA ARG A 252 -16.23 15.48 9.60
C ARG A 252 -17.66 15.34 10.13
N PHE A 253 -17.79 14.67 11.26
CA PHE A 253 -19.02 14.53 12.02
C PHE A 253 -18.94 15.43 13.25
N ILE A 254 -19.94 16.27 13.44
CA ILE A 254 -20.07 17.23 14.53
C ILE A 254 -21.23 16.79 15.41
N PRO A 255 -20.98 16.15 16.58
CA PRO A 255 -22.05 15.67 17.44
C PRO A 255 -22.92 16.81 17.99
N ASP A 256 -24.24 16.64 18.02
CA ASP A 256 -25.17 17.63 18.62
C ASP A 256 -24.89 17.90 20.10
N SER A 257 -24.28 16.92 20.78
CA SER A 257 -24.01 16.96 22.20
C SER A 257 -22.51 17.13 22.44
N SER A 258 -22.15 18.21 23.13
CA SER A 258 -20.79 18.55 23.55
C SER A 258 -20.09 17.53 24.47
N LYS A 259 -20.76 16.45 24.85
CA LYS A 259 -20.16 15.31 25.56
C LYS A 259 -19.31 14.39 24.65
N TYR A 260 -19.41 14.56 23.34
CA TYR A 260 -18.68 13.79 22.34
C TYR A 260 -17.77 14.73 21.55
N ASP A 261 -16.55 14.28 21.28
CA ASP A 261 -15.62 15.01 20.42
C ASP A 261 -16.01 14.84 18.94
N GLU A 262 -15.69 15.84 18.12
CA GLU A 262 -15.79 15.73 16.67
C GLU A 262 -14.95 14.56 16.15
N ALA A 263 -15.39 14.00 15.02
CA ALA A 263 -14.77 12.81 14.46
C ALA A 263 -14.76 12.86 12.95
N THR A 264 -13.65 12.48 12.32
CA THR A 264 -13.57 12.38 10.85
C THR A 264 -13.76 10.95 10.40
N GLY A 265 -14.50 10.74 9.31
CA GLY A 265 -14.66 9.45 8.65
C GLY A 265 -14.44 9.54 7.15
N THR A 266 -14.56 8.40 6.48
CA THR A 266 -14.51 8.29 5.01
C THR A 266 -15.77 7.62 4.49
N ILE A 267 -16.21 8.04 3.31
CA ILE A 267 -17.36 7.49 2.60
C ILE A 267 -17.00 7.29 1.14
N ARG A 268 -17.53 6.22 0.53
CA ARG A 268 -17.33 5.91 -0.89
C ARG A 268 -18.35 6.70 -1.72
N VAL A 269 -17.90 7.31 -2.81
CA VAL A 269 -18.76 7.88 -3.85
C VAL A 269 -18.54 7.06 -5.13
N ARG A 270 -19.64 6.60 -5.73
CA ARG A 270 -19.69 5.98 -7.05
C ARG A 270 -20.40 6.94 -7.98
N VAL A 271 -19.97 7.03 -9.23
CA VAL A 271 -20.61 7.89 -10.23
C VAL A 271 -21.48 7.00 -11.12
N ASP A 272 -22.80 7.22 -11.09
CA ASP A 272 -23.78 6.55 -11.96
C ASP A 272 -23.80 7.23 -13.34
N GLY A 273 -23.81 6.42 -14.40
CA GLY A 273 -23.61 6.91 -15.78
C GLY A 273 -22.16 6.79 -16.30
N ASP A 274 -21.21 6.37 -15.45
CA ASP A 274 -19.91 5.85 -15.89
C ASP A 274 -20.03 4.37 -16.32
N ASP A 275 -21.01 4.06 -17.17
CA ASP A 275 -21.08 2.84 -18.00
C ASP A 275 -20.14 2.94 -19.21
N ASN A 276 -19.26 3.93 -19.24
CA ASN A 276 -18.00 3.82 -19.96
C ASN A 276 -16.96 3.42 -18.92
N GLY A 277 -16.63 2.12 -18.89
CA GLY A 277 -15.45 1.64 -18.18
C GLY A 277 -14.25 2.52 -18.52
N ASP A 278 -13.31 2.62 -17.58
CA ASP A 278 -11.98 3.18 -17.75
C ASP A 278 -11.66 3.49 -19.22
N GLU A 279 -11.67 4.75 -19.67
CA GLU A 279 -11.20 5.05 -21.04
C GLU A 279 -9.75 4.54 -21.08
N ASN A 280 -9.51 3.46 -21.83
CA ASN A 280 -8.22 2.81 -21.80
C ASN A 280 -7.20 3.79 -22.38
N VAL A 281 -6.09 3.90 -21.68
CA VAL A 281 -4.93 4.61 -22.18
C VAL A 281 -4.08 3.57 -22.90
N TYR A 282 -3.92 3.73 -24.21
CA TYR A 282 -2.89 3.02 -24.96
C TYR A 282 -1.74 3.98 -25.28
N LEU A 283 -0.54 3.41 -25.32
CA LEU A 283 0.69 4.14 -25.60
C LEU A 283 1.20 3.71 -26.97
N GLU A 284 1.42 4.69 -27.83
CA GLU A 284 2.28 4.53 -29.00
C GLU A 284 3.71 4.84 -28.55
N ILE A 285 4.60 3.85 -28.69
CA ILE A 285 5.96 3.89 -28.14
C ILE A 285 6.92 3.66 -29.31
N ASP A 286 7.69 4.69 -29.61
CA ASP A 286 8.81 4.63 -30.55
C ASP A 286 10.11 4.23 -29.84
N GLU A 287 11.21 4.14 -30.60
CA GLU A 287 12.54 3.83 -30.08
C GLU A 287 13.30 5.12 -29.72
N ILE A 288 14.16 5.07 -28.70
CA ILE A 288 15.12 6.15 -28.41
C ILE A 288 16.50 5.74 -28.91
N TYR A 289 17.18 6.64 -29.61
CA TYR A 289 18.58 6.51 -29.98
C TYR A 289 19.41 7.41 -29.07
N ALA A 290 20.37 6.83 -28.36
CA ALA A 290 21.18 7.49 -27.34
C ALA A 290 22.68 7.40 -27.66
N ASP A 291 23.46 8.32 -27.08
CA ASP A 291 24.92 8.31 -27.24
C ASP A 291 25.58 7.39 -26.19
N ARG A 292 26.71 6.77 -26.56
CA ARG A 292 27.52 6.00 -25.61
C ARG A 292 27.88 6.82 -24.37
N GLY A 293 27.26 6.47 -23.25
CA GLY A 293 27.51 7.10 -21.97
C GLY A 293 26.29 7.77 -21.34
N ASP A 294 25.21 7.90 -22.10
CA ASP A 294 23.96 8.47 -21.66
C ASP A 294 23.36 7.71 -20.49
N ARG A 295 22.56 8.45 -19.72
CA ARG A 295 21.77 7.92 -18.62
C ARG A 295 20.32 8.27 -18.83
N LEU A 296 19.41 7.54 -18.18
CA LEU A 296 17.98 7.78 -18.31
C LEU A 296 17.57 9.23 -18.04
N ARG A 297 18.20 9.91 -17.07
CA ARG A 297 17.92 11.34 -16.81
C ARG A 297 18.18 12.25 -18.03
N ASP A 298 19.15 11.88 -18.86
CA ASP A 298 19.58 12.66 -20.03
C ASP A 298 18.55 12.48 -21.15
N LEU A 299 17.88 11.32 -21.20
CA LEU A 299 16.86 10.93 -22.20
C LEU A 299 15.41 11.29 -21.81
N ARG A 300 15.21 12.13 -20.79
CA ARG A 300 13.84 12.50 -20.35
C ARG A 300 13.08 13.28 -21.41
N ARG A 301 13.79 14.04 -22.25
CA ARG A 301 13.17 14.78 -23.35
C ARG A 301 12.79 13.84 -24.48
N ASP A 302 13.68 12.90 -24.79
CA ASP A 302 13.48 11.88 -25.82
C ASP A 302 12.32 10.96 -25.46
N LEU A 303 12.18 10.60 -24.18
CA LEU A 303 11.01 9.88 -23.68
C LEU A 303 9.70 10.62 -23.94
N ARG A 304 9.68 11.96 -23.81
CA ARG A 304 8.47 12.75 -24.07
C ARG A 304 8.16 12.92 -25.55
N SER A 305 9.15 12.80 -26.44
CA SER A 305 8.95 12.93 -27.88
C SER A 305 8.65 11.60 -28.57
N ASN A 306 9.04 10.48 -27.96
CA ASN A 306 8.90 9.14 -28.53
C ASN A 306 7.81 8.30 -27.86
N VAL A 307 6.97 8.93 -27.03
CA VAL A 307 5.78 8.28 -26.46
C VAL A 307 4.60 9.21 -26.56
N THR A 308 3.50 8.70 -27.11
CA THR A 308 2.21 9.40 -27.19
C THR A 308 1.12 8.52 -26.59
N ALA A 309 0.25 9.13 -25.79
CA ALA A 309 -0.86 8.44 -25.14
C ALA A 309 -2.17 8.78 -25.83
N TYR A 310 -3.07 7.80 -25.95
CA TYR A 310 -4.35 7.94 -26.64
C TYR A 310 -5.49 7.28 -25.84
N ASN A 311 -6.71 7.79 -26.01
CA ASN A 311 -7.94 7.20 -25.46
C ASN A 311 -8.61 6.28 -26.48
N ASP A 312 -9.61 5.49 -26.08
CA ASP A 312 -10.34 4.57 -26.96
C ASP A 312 -10.99 5.19 -28.22
N ASN A 313 -10.99 6.52 -28.38
CA ASN A 313 -11.47 7.23 -29.56
C ASN A 313 -10.35 7.72 -30.49
N ASP A 314 -9.10 7.30 -30.30
CA ASP A 314 -7.91 7.80 -31.01
C ASP A 314 -7.60 9.30 -30.75
N ASP A 315 -8.12 9.87 -29.67
CA ASP A 315 -7.74 11.22 -29.23
C ASP A 315 -6.47 11.17 -28.38
N GLU A 316 -5.51 12.03 -28.70
CA GLU A 316 -4.29 12.21 -27.91
C GLU A 316 -4.62 12.70 -26.49
N ILE A 317 -4.01 12.04 -25.50
CA ILE A 317 -4.12 12.35 -24.09
C ILE A 317 -2.89 13.14 -23.66
N SER A 318 -3.13 14.37 -23.21
CA SER A 318 -2.08 15.19 -22.60
C SER A 318 -1.61 14.62 -21.26
N GLY A 319 -0.29 14.60 -21.05
CA GLY A 319 0.34 14.17 -19.82
C GLY A 319 1.85 14.24 -19.87
N ASP A 320 2.47 13.81 -18.78
CA ASP A 320 3.91 13.80 -18.57
C ASP A 320 4.45 12.37 -18.51
N PHE A 321 5.74 12.22 -18.82
CA PHE A 321 6.44 10.94 -18.73
C PHE A 321 7.61 11.01 -17.74
N GLU A 322 7.81 9.92 -17.01
CA GLU A 322 8.94 9.75 -16.12
C GLU A 322 9.52 8.33 -16.17
N TRP A 323 10.82 8.23 -15.94
CA TRP A 323 11.47 6.94 -15.74
C TRP A 323 11.07 6.36 -14.37
N VAL A 324 10.70 5.08 -14.36
CA VAL A 324 10.47 4.34 -13.11
C VAL A 324 11.82 3.97 -12.47
N GLU A 325 12.81 3.73 -13.31
CA GLU A 325 14.17 3.44 -12.90
C GLU A 325 14.94 4.68 -12.48
N SER A 326 16.07 4.47 -11.80
CA SER A 326 16.93 5.57 -11.40
C SER A 326 17.39 6.35 -12.64
N GLY A 327 17.22 7.68 -12.64
CA GLY A 327 17.80 8.54 -13.67
C GLY A 327 19.33 8.45 -13.78
N SER A 328 20.01 7.79 -12.83
CA SER A 328 21.45 7.52 -12.90
C SER A 328 21.81 6.23 -13.64
N THR A 329 20.84 5.40 -14.01
CA THR A 329 21.06 4.19 -14.82
C THR A 329 21.67 4.56 -16.16
N ARG A 330 22.77 3.88 -16.51
CA ARG A 330 23.44 4.04 -17.80
C ARG A 330 22.68 3.19 -18.82
N VAL A 331 22.43 3.76 -20.00
CA VAL A 331 21.73 3.01 -21.04
C VAL A 331 22.68 2.05 -21.76
N GLU A 332 22.16 0.89 -22.14
CA GLU A 332 22.84 -0.17 -22.86
C GLU A 332 22.09 -0.44 -24.17
N ASP A 333 22.84 -0.82 -25.20
CA ASP A 333 22.31 -0.98 -26.56
C ASP A 333 21.28 -2.11 -26.64
N GLY A 334 20.06 -1.78 -27.09
CA GLY A 334 18.96 -2.72 -27.29
C GLY A 334 18.23 -3.13 -26.02
N GLU A 335 18.47 -2.46 -24.89
CA GLU A 335 17.79 -2.75 -23.63
C GLU A 335 16.47 -1.97 -23.48
N GLU A 336 15.54 -2.56 -22.74
CA GLU A 336 14.24 -1.97 -22.42
C GLU A 336 14.26 -1.29 -21.06
N TYR A 337 13.74 -0.06 -21.00
CA TYR A 337 13.70 0.75 -19.79
C TYR A 337 12.29 1.12 -19.42
N LYS A 338 11.98 0.99 -18.13
CA LYS A 338 10.62 1.19 -17.64
C LYS A 338 10.30 2.66 -17.43
N PHE A 339 9.19 3.12 -17.99
CA PHE A 339 8.66 4.46 -17.81
C PHE A 339 7.20 4.46 -17.38
N ARG A 340 6.72 5.62 -16.92
CA ARG A 340 5.33 5.84 -16.49
C ARG A 340 4.78 7.09 -17.16
N PHE A 341 3.62 6.93 -17.79
CA PHE A 341 2.77 8.01 -18.25
C PHE A 341 1.91 8.54 -17.10
N ILE A 342 1.85 9.86 -16.98
CA ILE A 342 1.09 10.59 -15.98
C ILE A 342 0.15 11.53 -16.74
N PRO A 343 -1.11 11.14 -16.99
CA PRO A 343 -2.05 12.00 -17.68
C PRO A 343 -2.32 13.28 -16.87
N ASP A 344 -2.44 14.41 -17.57
CA ASP A 344 -2.83 15.69 -16.99
C ASP A 344 -4.28 15.63 -16.50
N SER A 345 -5.12 14.90 -17.24
CA SER A 345 -6.50 14.65 -16.88
C SER A 345 -6.61 13.40 -16.03
N SER A 346 -7.20 13.55 -14.85
CA SER A 346 -7.46 12.45 -13.95
C SER A 346 -8.61 11.52 -14.36
N ARG A 347 -9.20 11.72 -15.55
CA ARG A 347 -10.13 10.78 -16.17
C ARG A 347 -9.42 9.52 -16.68
N TYR A 348 -8.11 9.60 -16.86
CA TYR A 348 -7.25 8.52 -17.33
C TYR A 348 -6.38 7.97 -16.21
N GLU A 349 -6.18 6.65 -16.21
CA GLU A 349 -5.22 6.02 -15.30
C GLU A 349 -3.77 6.26 -15.74
N ARG A 350 -2.84 6.15 -14.79
CA ARG A 350 -1.41 6.17 -15.10
C ARG A 350 -1.01 4.82 -15.69
N VAL A 351 -0.42 4.85 -16.87
CA VAL A 351 0.09 3.63 -17.52
C VAL A 351 1.59 3.53 -17.29
N THR A 352 2.08 2.31 -17.11
CA THR A 352 3.49 2.02 -16.97
C THR A 352 3.87 1.00 -18.02
N ASP A 353 4.91 1.30 -18.79
CA ASP A 353 5.34 0.48 -19.93
C ASP A 353 6.87 0.54 -20.10
N TYR A 354 7.37 -0.11 -21.14
CA TYR A 354 8.79 -0.19 -21.48
C TYR A 354 9.07 0.47 -22.83
N ILE A 355 10.25 1.06 -22.97
CA ILE A 355 10.75 1.60 -24.22
C ILE A 355 12.15 1.04 -24.50
N THR A 356 12.39 0.64 -25.74
CA THR A 356 13.72 0.15 -26.16
C THR A 356 14.64 1.33 -26.47
N ILE A 357 15.88 1.26 -26.00
CA ILE A 357 16.90 2.28 -26.25
C ILE A 357 18.08 1.64 -27.00
N TYR A 358 18.44 2.20 -28.15
CA TYR A 358 19.63 1.82 -28.91
C TYR A 358 20.77 2.80 -28.66
N VAL A 359 22.00 2.30 -28.56
CA VAL A 359 23.18 3.11 -28.23
C VAL A 359 24.22 3.01 -29.33
N ASP A 360 24.49 4.14 -29.98
CA ASP A 360 25.52 4.27 -31.03
C ASP A 360 26.94 4.55 -30.47
#